data_AF-A0A3D4GVF5-F1
#
_entry.id   AF-A0A3D4GVF5-F1
#
_cell.length_a   1.000
_cell.length_b   1.000
_cell.length_c   1.000
_cell.angle_alpha   90.00
_cell.angle_beta   90.00
_cell.angle_gamma   90.00
#
_symmetry.space_group_name_H-M   'P 1'
#
loop_
_entity.id
_entity.type
_entity.pdbx_description
1 polymer ?
#
loop_
_entity_poly.entity_id
_entity_poly.type
_entity_poly.pdbx_seq_one_letter_code
_entity_poly.pdbx_strand_id
1 'polypeptide(L)'
;MTGYPTPKRPWSNATKVSKVKEAGYSGMSIGPDAALAKELAKQGMHVVGGSDVGSVKEAEPRMTAFRDMGAIHVNVQLCDHDTSTQEALKVARRVIEAGEKLGIKPAI
;
A
#
# COMPACT_ATOMS: atom_id res chain seq x y z
N MET A 1 -15.14 -7.57 26.53
CA MET A 1 -14.96 -7.61 25.07
C MET A 1 -14.45 -8.98 24.67
N THR A 2 -15.28 -9.80 24.04
CA THR A 2 -14.88 -11.07 23.41
C THR A 2 -14.88 -10.88 21.88
N GLY A 3 -14.01 -11.58 21.15
CA GLY A 3 -14.00 -11.57 19.67
C GLY A 3 -13.00 -10.63 18.98
N TYR A 4 -12.32 -9.73 19.69
CA TYR A 4 -11.32 -8.81 19.13
C TYR A 4 -9.91 -9.44 19.06
N PRO A 5 -9.04 -8.99 18.14
CA PRO A 5 -7.68 -9.51 18.06
C PRO A 5 -6.86 -9.02 19.25
N THR A 6 -5.86 -9.80 19.64
CA THR A 6 -4.85 -9.39 20.63
C THR A 6 -3.46 -9.64 20.03
N PRO A 7 -2.38 -9.03 20.55
CA PRO A 7 -1.03 -9.33 20.06
C PRO A 7 -0.69 -10.83 20.11
N LYS A 8 -1.16 -11.54 21.15
CA LYS A 8 -0.95 -12.99 21.30
C LYS A 8 -1.87 -13.86 20.43
N ARG A 9 -2.95 -13.28 19.90
CA ARG A 9 -3.94 -13.96 19.08
C ARG A 9 -4.46 -12.98 18.01
N PRO A 10 -3.63 -12.69 16.99
CA PRO A 10 -4.03 -11.83 15.90
C PRO A 10 -5.12 -12.52 15.08
N TRP A 11 -5.96 -11.73 14.43
CA TRP A 11 -6.87 -12.26 13.42
C TRP A 11 -6.10 -12.76 12.20
N SER A 12 -6.62 -13.81 11.56
CA SER A 12 -6.17 -14.20 10.22
C SER A 12 -6.51 -13.11 9.20
N ASN A 13 -5.82 -13.10 8.06
CA ASN A 13 -6.12 -12.14 6.99
C ASN A 13 -7.57 -12.27 6.51
N ALA A 14 -8.10 -13.50 6.40
CA ALA A 14 -9.50 -13.73 6.02
C ALA A 14 -10.48 -13.08 7.01
N THR A 15 -10.23 -13.19 8.32
CA THR A 15 -11.06 -12.53 9.34
C THR A 15 -10.94 -11.00 9.27
N LYS A 16 -9.73 -10.46 9.10
CA LYS A 16 -9.53 -9.01 8.95
C LYS A 16 -10.34 -8.47 7.75
N VAL A 17 -10.23 -9.11 6.59
CA VAL A 17 -10.91 -8.70 5.36
C VAL A 17 -12.43 -8.82 5.52
N SER A 18 -12.94 -9.92 6.07
CA SER A 18 -14.38 -10.09 6.34
C SER A 18 -14.92 -8.98 7.24
N LYS A 19 -14.19 -8.64 8.32
CA LYS A 19 -14.62 -7.59 9.24
C LYS A 19 -14.64 -6.20 8.61
N VAL A 20 -13.68 -5.90 7.74
CA VAL A 20 -13.69 -4.63 7.00
C VAL A 20 -14.85 -4.59 6.00
N LYS A 21 -15.13 -5.69 5.30
CA LYS A 21 -16.28 -5.80 4.40
C LYS A 21 -17.62 -5.68 5.12
N GLU A 22 -17.77 -6.37 6.25
CA GLU A 22 -18.95 -6.29 7.13
C GLU A 22 -19.20 -4.87 7.64
N ALA A 23 -18.13 -4.09 7.86
CA ALA A 23 -18.22 -2.69 8.25
C ALA A 23 -18.61 -1.75 7.07
N GLY A 24 -18.79 -2.27 5.86
CA GLY A 24 -19.27 -1.51 4.70
C GLY A 24 -18.17 -0.89 3.84
N TYR A 25 -16.90 -1.20 4.09
CA TYR A 25 -15.80 -0.69 3.27
C TYR A 25 -15.58 -1.53 2.00
N SER A 26 -15.13 -0.88 0.93
CA SER A 26 -14.84 -1.52 -0.36
C SER A 26 -13.38 -1.95 -0.53
N GLY A 27 -12.50 -1.62 0.41
CA GLY A 27 -11.07 -1.87 0.29
C GLY A 27 -10.28 -1.59 1.58
N MET A 28 -8.99 -1.87 1.55
CA MET A 28 -8.06 -1.63 2.65
C MET A 28 -6.76 -1.00 2.15
N SER A 29 -6.21 -0.07 2.95
CA SER A 29 -4.82 0.36 2.80
C SER A 29 -3.89 -0.65 3.45
N ILE A 30 -2.91 -1.16 2.70
CA ILE A 30 -1.96 -2.16 3.17
C ILE A 30 -0.53 -1.83 2.72
N GLY A 31 0.46 -2.29 3.50
CA GLY A 31 1.85 -2.35 3.04
C GLY A 31 2.07 -3.47 2.01
N PRO A 32 3.33 -3.85 1.73
CA PRO A 32 3.68 -4.93 0.80
C PRO A 32 3.38 -6.33 1.39
N ASP A 33 2.10 -6.65 1.59
CA ASP A 33 1.61 -7.96 2.06
C ASP A 33 0.81 -8.67 0.96
N ALA A 34 1.49 -9.48 0.17
CA ALA A 34 0.87 -10.24 -0.92
C ALA A 34 -0.16 -11.27 -0.44
N ALA A 35 -0.05 -11.78 0.79
CA ALA A 35 -1.02 -12.73 1.33
C ALA A 35 -2.34 -12.02 1.69
N LEU A 36 -2.27 -10.81 2.25
CA LEU A 36 -3.44 -9.98 2.51
C LEU A 36 -4.07 -9.45 1.21
N ALA A 37 -3.25 -9.04 0.23
CA ALA A 37 -3.73 -8.62 -1.08
C ALA A 37 -4.52 -9.73 -1.80
N LYS A 38 -4.00 -10.97 -1.77
CA LYS A 38 -4.72 -12.15 -2.31
C LYS A 38 -6.07 -12.36 -1.63
N GLU A 39 -6.15 -12.14 -0.32
CA GLU A 39 -7.40 -12.30 0.42
C GLU A 39 -8.41 -11.20 0.12
N LEU A 40 -7.95 -9.95 0.00
CA LEU A 40 -8.78 -8.83 -0.48
C LEU A 40 -9.37 -9.13 -1.87
N ALA A 41 -8.53 -9.59 -2.80
CA ALA A 41 -8.97 -9.95 -4.15
C ALA A 41 -10.02 -11.07 -4.14
N LYS A 42 -9.81 -12.15 -3.35
CA LYS A 42 -10.79 -13.24 -3.21
C LYS A 42 -12.14 -12.77 -2.70
N GLN A 43 -12.16 -11.77 -1.82
CA GLN A 43 -13.38 -11.23 -1.23
C GLN A 43 -13.96 -10.05 -2.03
N GLY A 44 -13.38 -9.72 -3.18
CA GLY A 44 -13.84 -8.65 -4.07
C GLY A 44 -13.58 -7.24 -3.52
N MET A 45 -12.54 -7.07 -2.73
CA MET A 45 -12.16 -5.79 -2.12
C MET A 45 -10.93 -5.18 -2.80
N HIS A 46 -10.87 -3.85 -2.83
CA HIS A 46 -9.78 -3.09 -3.42
C HIS A 46 -8.54 -3.02 -2.51
N VAL A 47 -7.37 -3.00 -3.14
CA VAL A 47 -6.09 -2.72 -2.49
C VAL A 47 -5.74 -1.26 -2.71
N VAL A 48 -5.47 -0.55 -1.62
CA VAL A 48 -4.76 0.72 -1.62
C VAL A 48 -3.38 0.46 -1.00
N GLY A 49 -2.32 0.88 -1.66
CA GLY A 49 -0.95 0.69 -1.18
C GLY A 49 -0.53 1.78 -0.21
N GLY A 50 0.30 1.45 0.77
CA GLY A 50 1.06 2.40 1.58
C GLY A 50 2.54 2.04 1.56
N SER A 51 3.41 2.96 1.13
CA SER A 51 4.85 2.72 1.00
C SER A 51 5.68 3.91 1.46
N ASP A 52 6.82 3.61 2.08
CA ASP A 52 7.92 4.57 2.18
C ASP A 52 8.78 4.47 0.92
N VAL A 53 9.20 5.62 0.37
CA VAL A 53 10.17 5.69 -0.74
C VAL A 53 11.20 6.77 -0.42
N GLY A 54 12.41 6.33 -0.08
CA GLY A 54 13.49 7.23 0.32
C GLY A 54 14.41 7.66 -0.81
N SER A 55 14.41 6.93 -1.92
CA SER A 55 15.38 7.13 -3.01
C SER A 55 14.81 6.86 -4.40
N VAL A 56 15.45 7.46 -5.41
CA VAL A 56 15.13 7.25 -6.84
C VAL A 56 15.20 5.76 -7.22
N LYS A 57 16.12 4.99 -6.61
CA LYS A 57 16.32 3.57 -6.89
C LYS A 57 15.16 2.70 -6.37
N GLU A 58 14.49 3.14 -5.33
CA GLU A 58 13.37 2.39 -4.71
C GLU A 58 12.04 2.59 -5.42
N ALA A 59 11.84 3.72 -6.10
CA ALA A 59 10.56 4.10 -6.68
C ALA A 59 9.93 3.00 -7.56
N GLU A 60 10.65 2.51 -8.58
CA GLU A 60 10.11 1.53 -9.52
C GLU A 60 9.90 0.12 -8.92
N PRO A 61 10.84 -0.44 -8.14
CA PRO A 61 10.61 -1.71 -7.45
C PRO A 61 9.39 -1.66 -6.50
N ARG A 62 9.21 -0.55 -5.77
CA ARG A 62 8.08 -0.38 -4.85
C ARG A 62 6.76 -0.30 -5.61
N MET A 63 6.68 0.56 -6.63
CA MET A 63 5.45 0.68 -7.43
C MET A 63 5.11 -0.63 -8.14
N THR A 64 6.09 -1.37 -8.65
CA THR A 64 5.89 -2.70 -9.26
C THR A 64 5.26 -3.67 -8.27
N ALA A 65 5.76 -3.73 -7.03
CA ALA A 65 5.21 -4.60 -6.00
C ALA A 65 3.74 -4.29 -5.69
N PHE A 66 3.35 -3.01 -5.64
CA PHE A 66 1.96 -2.63 -5.42
C PHE A 66 1.06 -2.91 -6.63
N ARG A 67 1.56 -2.70 -7.85
CA ARG A 67 0.87 -3.10 -9.08
C ARG A 67 0.58 -4.60 -9.09
N ASP A 68 1.56 -5.42 -8.71
CA ASP A 68 1.43 -6.89 -8.68
C ASP A 68 0.43 -7.37 -7.62
N MET A 69 0.20 -6.58 -6.57
CA MET A 69 -0.86 -6.80 -5.58
C MET A 69 -2.24 -6.29 -6.04
N GLY A 70 -2.34 -5.66 -7.21
CA GLY A 70 -3.58 -5.10 -7.73
C GLY A 70 -3.96 -3.75 -7.09
N ALA A 71 -2.99 -3.01 -6.55
CA ALA A 71 -3.24 -1.68 -6.01
C ALA A 71 -3.64 -0.70 -7.12
N ILE A 72 -4.69 0.07 -6.87
CA ILE A 72 -5.14 1.14 -7.79
C ILE A 72 -4.48 2.49 -7.48
N HIS A 73 -4.09 2.67 -6.22
CA HIS A 73 -3.49 3.88 -5.67
C HIS A 73 -2.45 3.46 -4.62
N VAL A 74 -1.31 4.14 -4.57
CA VAL A 74 -0.30 3.99 -3.51
C VAL A 74 -0.09 5.34 -2.82
N ASN A 75 -0.36 5.42 -1.52
CA ASN A 75 0.07 6.52 -0.67
C ASN A 75 1.57 6.37 -0.40
N VAL A 76 2.34 7.39 -0.75
CA VAL A 76 3.81 7.37 -0.66
C VAL A 76 4.24 8.37 0.40
N GLN A 77 4.83 7.86 1.48
CA GLN A 77 5.61 8.68 2.38
C GLN A 77 6.98 8.91 1.74
N LEU A 78 7.23 10.15 1.34
CA LEU A 78 8.40 10.53 0.57
C LEU A 78 9.55 10.96 1.48
N CYS A 79 10.67 10.26 1.38
CA CYS A 79 11.92 10.59 2.06
C CYS A 79 11.77 10.75 3.60
N ASP A 80 12.83 11.24 4.23
CA ASP A 80 12.86 11.54 5.67
C ASP A 80 12.72 13.05 5.91
N HIS A 81 12.35 13.40 7.15
CA HIS A 81 12.11 14.79 7.59
C HIS A 81 13.29 15.77 7.39
N ASP A 82 14.51 15.27 7.26
CA ASP A 82 15.75 16.03 7.06
C ASP A 82 16.26 16.02 5.60
N THR A 83 15.53 15.34 4.70
CA THR A 83 15.87 15.33 3.28
C THR A 83 15.59 16.71 2.67
N SER A 84 16.60 17.29 2.00
CA SER A 84 16.42 18.58 1.34
C SER A 84 15.33 18.52 0.27
N THR A 85 14.63 19.64 0.06
CA THR A 85 13.60 19.75 -0.98
C THR A 85 14.13 19.39 -2.37
N GLN A 86 15.39 19.70 -2.67
CA GLN A 86 16.02 19.38 -3.95
C GLN A 86 16.16 17.87 -4.17
N GLU A 87 16.55 17.11 -3.14
CA GLU A 87 16.63 15.65 -3.23
C GLU A 87 15.24 15.01 -3.21
N ALA A 88 14.34 15.47 -2.34
CA ALA A 88 12.96 14.99 -2.29
C ALA A 88 12.24 15.16 -3.64
N LEU A 89 12.43 16.30 -4.33
CA LEU A 89 11.85 16.54 -5.65
C LEU A 89 12.28 15.49 -6.68
N LYS A 90 13.55 15.06 -6.66
CA LYS A 90 14.04 14.02 -7.58
C LYS A 90 13.35 12.68 -7.31
N VAL A 91 13.17 12.33 -6.03
CA VAL A 91 12.47 11.09 -5.64
C VAL A 91 11.00 11.17 -6.02
N ALA A 92 10.32 12.29 -5.73
CA ALA A 92 8.91 12.48 -6.04
C ALA A 92 8.63 12.33 -7.54
N ARG A 93 9.43 12.98 -8.37
CA ARG A 93 9.33 12.85 -9.83
C ARG A 93 9.50 11.41 -10.28
N ARG A 94 10.49 10.70 -9.74
CA ARG A 94 10.72 9.30 -10.11
C ARG A 94 9.57 8.38 -9.71
N VAL A 95 8.93 8.64 -8.57
CA VAL A 95 7.74 7.92 -8.10
C VAL A 95 6.56 8.17 -9.04
N ILE A 96 6.30 9.43 -9.41
CA ILE A 96 5.25 9.79 -10.37
C ILE A 96 5.47 9.10 -11.71
N GLU A 97 6.69 9.21 -12.27
CA GLU A 97 7.07 8.57 -13.53
C GLU A 97 6.92 7.03 -13.48
N ALA A 98 7.25 6.40 -12.34
CA ALA A 98 7.05 4.96 -12.14
C ALA A 98 5.56 4.59 -12.11
N GLY A 99 4.74 5.39 -11.42
CA GLY A 99 3.29 5.21 -11.39
C GLY A 99 2.65 5.29 -12.77
N GLU A 100 2.98 6.33 -13.54
CA GLU A 100 2.51 6.52 -14.92
C GLU A 100 2.89 5.33 -15.80
N LYS A 101 4.15 4.88 -15.74
CA LYS A 101 4.64 3.73 -16.50
C LYS A 101 3.87 2.44 -16.17
N LEU A 102 3.49 2.24 -14.91
CA LEU A 102 2.85 1.03 -14.42
C LEU A 102 1.31 1.09 -14.43
N GLY A 103 0.73 2.25 -14.75
CA GLY A 103 -0.72 2.46 -14.74
C GLY A 103 -1.34 2.51 -13.34
N ILE A 104 -0.55 2.84 -12.31
CA ILE A 104 -1.04 3.03 -10.93
C ILE A 104 -0.81 4.47 -10.48
N LYS A 105 -1.62 4.96 -9.53
CA LYS A 105 -1.56 6.36 -9.09
C LYS A 105 -0.80 6.46 -7.77
N PRO A 106 0.42 7.02 -7.71
CA PRO A 106 1.02 7.42 -6.44
C PRO A 106 0.39 8.74 -5.94
N ALA A 107 0.20 8.88 -4.62
CA ALA A 107 -0.02 10.16 -3.95
C ALA A 107 1.17 10.46 -3.04
N ILE A 108 1.67 11.69 -3.10
CA ILE A 108 2.86 12.20 -2.42
C ILE A 108 2.48 13.46 -1.66
#